data_AF-A0AAD5I7G0-F1
#
_entry.id   AF-A0AAD5I7G0-F1
#
_cell.length_a   1.000
_cell.length_b   1.000
_cell.length_c   1.000
_cell.angle_alpha   90.00
_cell.angle_beta   90.00
_cell.angle_gamma   90.00
#
_symmetry.space_group_name_H-M   'P 1'
#
loop_
_entity.id
_entity.type
_entity.pdbx_description
1 polymer ?
#
loop_
_entity_poly.entity_id
_entity_poly.type
_entity_poly.pdbx_seq_one_letter_code
_entity_poly.pdbx_strand_id
1 'polypeptide(L)'
;MESSCSGTDKSSNYSGSSNENPRVPLSDVVAECVKRWFKDTLKEAKSGDINMQVLVAQMYYSGYGVARDTQKGRLWMTRASRTRSSVWKVSDKRPGYNASDSDSDELKGES
;
A
#
# COMPACT_ATOMS: atom_id res chain seq x y z
N MET A 1 41.26 -1.38 -13.31
CA MET A 1 40.06 -2.18 -12.97
C MET A 1 38.88 -1.49 -13.64
N GLU A 2 38.73 -1.71 -14.95
CA GLU A 2 37.60 -1.23 -15.71
C GLU A 2 36.80 -2.46 -16.13
N SER A 3 35.58 -2.58 -15.64
CA SER A 3 34.62 -3.57 -16.11
C SER A 3 33.52 -2.82 -16.84
N SER A 4 33.72 -2.66 -18.16
CA SER A 4 32.72 -2.21 -19.10
C SER A 4 31.73 -3.34 -19.35
N CYS A 5 30.48 -3.18 -18.92
CA CYS A 5 29.38 -4.03 -19.36
C CYS A 5 28.69 -3.37 -20.56
N SER A 6 29.01 -3.87 -21.75
CA SER A 6 28.38 -3.53 -23.01
C SER A 6 26.92 -4.03 -23.01
N GLY A 7 25.97 -3.11 -22.91
CA GLY A 7 24.54 -3.41 -23.06
C GLY A 7 24.20 -3.57 -24.54
N THR A 8 23.97 -4.81 -24.98
CA THR A 8 23.54 -5.14 -26.34
C THR A 8 22.08 -4.76 -26.61
N ASP A 9 21.89 -4.28 -27.83
CA ASP A 9 20.69 -3.78 -28.50
C ASP A 9 19.41 -4.62 -28.37
N LYS A 10 18.28 -3.93 -28.23
CA LYS A 10 16.99 -4.38 -28.79
C LYS A 10 16.43 -3.27 -29.67
N SER A 11 16.93 -3.23 -30.90
CA SER A 11 16.32 -2.49 -32.00
C SER A 11 15.00 -3.20 -32.38
N SER A 12 13.85 -2.59 -32.02
CA SER A 12 12.56 -3.10 -32.47
C SER A 12 12.32 -2.62 -33.91
N ASN A 13 12.64 -3.48 -34.87
CA ASN A 13 12.13 -3.37 -36.23
C ASN A 13 10.61 -3.55 -36.23
N TYR A 14 9.84 -2.46 -36.28
CA TYR A 14 8.43 -2.50 -36.66
C TYR A 14 8.32 -2.13 -38.14
N SER A 15 8.38 -3.15 -38.99
CA SER A 15 7.95 -3.10 -40.38
C SER A 15 6.81 -4.09 -40.55
N GLY A 16 5.69 -3.65 -41.13
CA GLY A 16 4.60 -4.55 -41.53
C GLY A 16 3.22 -3.96 -41.33
N SER A 17 2.74 -3.26 -42.36
CA SER A 17 1.32 -2.95 -42.55
C SER A 17 0.59 -4.25 -42.95
N SER A 18 -0.25 -4.81 -42.08
CA SER A 18 -1.20 -5.88 -42.40
C SER A 18 -2.30 -5.93 -41.34
N ASN A 19 -3.54 -6.03 -41.79
CA ASN A 19 -4.77 -5.97 -41.00
C ASN A 19 -5.00 -7.30 -40.26
N GLU A 20 -4.14 -7.62 -39.29
CA GLU A 20 -4.18 -8.89 -38.57
C GLU A 20 -4.08 -8.59 -37.09
N ASN A 21 -5.03 -9.06 -36.28
CA ASN A 21 -4.92 -8.99 -34.82
C ASN A 21 -3.56 -9.58 -34.42
N PRO A 22 -2.56 -8.77 -34.01
CA PRO A 22 -1.23 -9.28 -33.78
C PRO A 22 -1.33 -10.27 -32.64
N ARG A 23 -0.99 -11.53 -32.92
CA ARG A 23 -1.00 -12.59 -31.91
C ARG A 23 0.08 -12.29 -30.89
N VAL A 24 -0.30 -11.60 -29.83
CA VAL A 24 0.53 -11.33 -28.68
C VAL A 24 0.64 -12.58 -27.81
N PRO A 25 1.83 -12.92 -27.29
CA PRO A 25 1.96 -14.04 -26.38
C PRO A 25 1.18 -13.72 -25.09
N LEU A 26 0.57 -14.75 -24.50
CA LEU A 26 -0.25 -14.59 -23.30
C LEU A 26 0.53 -13.92 -22.16
N SER A 27 1.84 -14.18 -22.07
CA SER A 27 2.74 -13.54 -21.10
C SER A 27 2.73 -12.02 -21.20
N ASP A 28 2.71 -11.46 -22.41
CA ASP A 28 2.77 -10.01 -22.63
C ASP A 28 1.43 -9.36 -22.31
N VAL A 29 0.33 -10.03 -22.64
CA VAL A 29 -1.03 -9.60 -22.25
C VAL A 29 -1.15 -9.58 -20.73
N VAL A 30 -0.73 -10.65 -20.06
CA VAL A 30 -0.76 -10.74 -18.60
C VAL A 30 0.14 -9.68 -17.98
N ALA A 31 1.35 -9.48 -18.51
CA ALA A 31 2.26 -8.44 -18.02
C ALA A 31 1.65 -7.04 -18.15
N GLU A 32 0.99 -6.73 -19.26
CA GLU A 32 0.29 -5.46 -19.46
C GLU A 32 -0.90 -5.31 -18.51
N CYS A 33 -1.67 -6.37 -18.30
CA CYS A 33 -2.75 -6.38 -17.31
C CYS A 33 -2.23 -6.08 -15.90
N VAL A 34 -1.13 -6.70 -15.49
CA VAL A 34 -0.55 -6.47 -14.14
C VAL A 34 -0.03 -5.04 -14.02
N LYS A 35 0.56 -4.46 -15.08
CA LYS A 35 0.97 -3.04 -15.09
C LYS A 35 -0.22 -2.09 -14.94
N ARG A 36 -1.33 -2.37 -15.61
CA ARG A 36 -2.57 -1.57 -15.49
C ARG A 36 -3.16 -1.69 -14.09
N TRP A 37 -3.24 -2.91 -13.58
CA TRP A 37 -3.70 -3.17 -12.22
C TRP A 37 -2.85 -2.43 -11.17
N PHE A 38 -1.53 -2.39 -11.34
CA PHE A 38 -0.66 -1.58 -10.48
C PHE A 38 -1.03 -0.09 -10.51
N LYS A 39 -1.27 0.48 -11.69
CA LYS A 39 -1.64 1.88 -11.85
C LYS A 39 -2.98 2.20 -11.18
N ASP A 40 -3.98 1.35 -11.36
CA ASP A 40 -5.30 1.53 -10.76
C ASP A 40 -5.23 1.42 -9.24
N THR A 41 -4.51 0.42 -8.73
CA THR A 41 -4.27 0.26 -7.29
C THR A 41 -3.52 1.47 -6.72
N LEU A 42 -2.53 1.99 -7.45
CA LEU A 42 -1.79 3.19 -7.03
C LEU A 42 -2.68 4.44 -6.98
N LYS A 43 -3.64 4.55 -7.89
CA LYS A 43 -4.63 5.64 -7.88
C LYS A 43 -5.48 5.57 -6.62
N GLU A 44 -5.97 4.39 -6.25
CA GLU A 44 -6.78 4.23 -5.03
C GLU A 44 -5.96 4.30 -3.73
N ALA A 45 -4.71 3.83 -3.75
CA ALA A 45 -3.81 4.05 -2.62
C ALA A 45 -3.59 5.54 -2.33
N LYS A 46 -3.60 6.38 -3.38
CA LYS A 46 -3.51 7.84 -3.28
C LYS A 46 -4.82 8.50 -2.86
N SER A 47 -5.98 7.89 -3.15
CA SER A 47 -7.29 8.39 -2.67
C SER A 47 -7.44 8.21 -1.15
N GLY A 48 -6.59 7.39 -0.52
CA GLY A 48 -6.50 7.23 0.92
C GLY A 48 -6.93 5.86 1.42
N ASP A 49 -7.28 4.94 0.52
CA ASP A 49 -7.64 3.57 0.89
C ASP A 49 -6.43 2.83 1.47
N ILE A 50 -6.53 2.47 2.76
CA ILE A 50 -5.48 1.77 3.52
C ILE A 50 -5.21 0.40 2.90
N ASN A 51 -6.23 -0.31 2.44
CA ASN A 51 -6.07 -1.64 1.83
C ASN A 51 -5.27 -1.53 0.53
N MET A 52 -5.54 -0.50 -0.27
CA MET A 52 -4.82 -0.26 -1.52
C MET A 52 -3.38 0.20 -1.26
N GLN A 53 -3.13 0.97 -0.20
CA GLN A 53 -1.77 1.31 0.22
C GLN A 53 -0.95 0.06 0.62
N VAL A 54 -1.56 -0.89 1.33
CA VAL A 54 -0.93 -2.19 1.65
C VAL A 54 -0.70 -3.01 0.39
N LEU A 55 -1.67 -3.04 -0.53
CA LEU A 55 -1.54 -3.78 -1.79
C LEU A 55 -0.41 -3.22 -2.66
N VAL A 56 -0.32 -1.90 -2.84
CA VAL A 56 0.80 -1.25 -3.57
C VAL A 56 2.14 -1.59 -2.92
N ALA A 57 2.21 -1.61 -1.58
CA ALA A 57 3.43 -2.01 -0.88
C ALA A 57 3.85 -3.44 -1.25
N GLN A 58 2.91 -4.38 -1.26
CA GLN A 58 3.15 -5.77 -1.64
C GLN A 58 3.58 -5.91 -3.10
N MET A 59 2.94 -5.17 -4.01
CA MET A 59 3.31 -5.17 -5.43
C MET A 59 4.75 -4.69 -5.64
N TYR A 60 5.21 -3.70 -4.88
CA TYR A 60 6.60 -3.26 -4.88
C TYR A 60 7.58 -4.29 -4.30
N TYR A 61 7.18 -5.06 -3.28
CA TYR A 61 8.02 -6.12 -2.73
C TYR A 61 8.19 -7.31 -3.68
N SER A 62 7.11 -7.69 -4.36
CA SER A 62 7.10 -8.82 -5.30
C SER A 62 7.56 -8.45 -6.71
N GLY A 63 7.47 -7.17 -7.10
CA GLY A 63 7.73 -6.73 -8.47
C GLY A 63 6.56 -7.00 -9.44
N TYR A 64 5.32 -6.99 -8.96
CA TYR A 64 4.14 -7.18 -9.80
C TYR A 64 3.77 -5.87 -10.50
N GLY A 65 3.85 -5.84 -11.84
CA GLY A 65 3.46 -4.68 -12.65
C GLY A 65 4.39 -3.47 -12.54
N VAL A 66 5.39 -3.54 -11.67
CA VAL A 66 6.43 -2.54 -11.44
C VAL A 66 7.74 -3.23 -11.07
N ALA A 67 8.88 -2.59 -11.32
CA ALA A 67 10.16 -3.10 -10.85
C ALA A 67 10.14 -3.24 -9.31
N ARG A 68 10.70 -4.35 -8.81
CA ARG A 68 10.81 -4.62 -7.39
C ARG A 68 11.59 -3.49 -6.70
N ASP A 69 10.97 -2.87 -5.70
CA ASP A 69 11.54 -1.75 -4.96
C ASP A 69 11.09 -1.84 -3.50
N THR A 70 11.90 -2.49 -2.68
CA THR A 70 11.59 -2.73 -1.27
C THR A 70 11.52 -1.44 -0.46
N GLN A 71 12.21 -0.38 -0.89
CA GLN A 71 12.20 0.92 -0.21
C GLN A 71 10.86 1.63 -0.43
N LYS A 72 10.36 1.65 -1.67
CA LYS A 72 9.02 2.16 -1.97
C LYS A 72 7.94 1.32 -1.29
N GLY A 73 8.08 0.00 -1.27
CA GLY A 73 7.18 -0.89 -0.54
C GLY A 73 7.06 -0.51 0.94
N ARG A 74 8.20 -0.27 1.61
CA ARG A 74 8.23 0.18 3.01
C ARG A 74 7.56 1.53 3.21
N LEU A 75 7.80 2.48 2.31
CA LEU A 75 7.17 3.81 2.38
C LEU A 75 5.64 3.73 2.34
N TRP A 76 5.09 2.91 1.44
CA TRP A 76 3.65 2.69 1.34
C TRP A 76 3.08 1.97 2.57
N MET A 77 3.81 0.99 3.12
CA MET A 77 3.42 0.31 4.36
C MET A 77 3.39 1.27 5.56
N THR A 78 4.39 2.15 5.69
CA THR A 78 4.42 3.17 6.75
C THR A 78 3.24 4.12 6.62
N ARG A 79 2.88 4.54 5.40
CA ARG A 79 1.69 5.38 5.16
C ARG A 79 0.41 4.68 5.63
N ALA A 80 0.20 3.42 5.26
CA ALA A 80 -0.96 2.64 5.68
C ALA A 80 -1.04 2.50 7.22
N SER A 81 0.10 2.25 7.87
CA SER A 81 0.17 2.09 9.33
C SER A 81 -0.20 3.35 10.10
N ARG A 82 0.17 4.53 9.59
CA ARG A 82 -0.14 5.82 10.23
C ARG A 82 -1.63 6.11 10.26
N THR A 83 -2.33 5.83 9.16
CA THR A 83 -3.79 5.99 9.07
C THR A 83 -4.51 5.04 10.01
N ARG A 84 -4.04 3.78 10.13
CA ARG A 84 -4.59 2.84 11.10
C ARG A 84 -4.41 3.36 12.53
N SER A 85 -3.21 3.80 12.90
CA SER A 85 -2.92 4.30 14.26
C SER A 85 -3.78 5.49 14.69
N SER A 86 -4.16 6.40 13.78
CA SER A 86 -5.09 7.49 14.10
C SER A 86 -6.50 7.02 14.44
N VAL A 87 -6.97 5.91 13.87
CA VAL A 87 -8.29 5.34 14.18
C VAL A 87 -8.32 4.68 15.57
N TRP A 88 -7.21 4.08 16.02
CA TRP A 88 -7.14 3.47 17.35
C TRP A 88 -6.95 4.48 18.49
N LYS A 89 -6.47 5.69 18.18
CA LYS A 89 -6.15 6.73 19.18
C LYS A 89 -7.37 7.37 19.86
N VAL A 90 -8.59 6.97 19.48
CA VAL A 90 -9.85 7.43 20.12
C VAL A 90 -10.31 6.46 21.23
N SER A 91 -9.75 5.26 21.32
CA SER A 91 -10.22 4.23 22.27
C SER A 91 -9.52 4.22 23.63
N ASP A 92 -8.45 5.00 23.83
CA ASP A 92 -7.77 5.10 25.13
C ASP A 92 -8.50 5.96 26.18
N LYS A 93 -9.74 6.39 25.89
CA LYS A 93 -10.64 6.93 26.92
C LYS A 93 -11.35 5.75 27.59
N ARG A 94 -10.86 5.38 28.76
CA ARG A 94 -11.51 4.40 29.66
C ARG A 94 -13.01 4.76 29.77
N PRO A 95 -13.93 3.84 29.41
CA PRO A 95 -15.34 4.03 29.70
C PRO A 95 -15.53 4.06 31.21
N GLY A 96 -16.15 5.13 31.73
CA GLY A 96 -16.66 5.18 33.09
C GLY A 96 -15.60 5.35 34.18
N TYR A 97 -15.17 6.59 34.42
CA TYR A 97 -14.95 7.06 35.78
C TYR A 97 -15.44 8.51 35.84
N ASN A 98 -16.75 8.65 36.07
CA ASN A 98 -17.37 9.90 36.45
C ASN A 98 -17.13 10.04 37.96
N ALA A 99 -16.22 10.94 38.36
CA ALA A 99 -15.81 11.10 39.75
C ALA A 99 -16.83 11.90 40.60
N SER A 100 -18.10 11.57 40.49
CA SER A 100 -19.18 12.13 41.29
C SER A 100 -20.08 10.96 41.72
N ASP A 101 -20.45 10.88 42.99
CA ASP A 101 -21.31 9.87 43.62
C ASP A 101 -20.61 8.71 44.38
N SER A 102 -19.53 9.01 45.11
CA SER A 102 -19.32 8.31 46.39
C SER A 102 -19.51 9.28 47.53
N ASP A 103 -20.79 9.61 47.77
CA ASP A 103 -21.27 9.87 49.12
C ASP A 103 -20.94 8.62 49.96
N SER A 104 -20.03 8.77 50.93
CA SER A 104 -19.87 7.82 52.02
C SER A 104 -20.36 8.50 53.28
N ASP A 105 -21.56 8.09 53.68
CA ASP A 105 -22.26 8.23 54.95
C ASP A 105 -21.48 8.84 56.14
N GLU A 106 -22.15 9.78 56.80
CA GLU A 106 -21.94 10.11 58.21
C GLU A 106 -21.88 8.85 59.07
N LEU A 107 -21.06 8.88 60.14
CA LEU A 107 -21.39 8.47 61.51
C LEU A 107 -20.11 8.35 62.34
N LYS A 108 -19.84 9.36 63.18
CA LYS A 108 -19.47 9.19 64.60
C LYS A 108 -19.09 10.53 65.25
N GLY A 109 -19.77 10.87 66.34
CA GLY A 109 -19.22 11.85 67.28
C GLY A 109 -20.15 12.43 68.33
N GLU A 110 -21.03 11.65 68.96
CA GLU A 110 -21.56 12.02 70.28
C GLU A 110 -20.66 11.44 71.36
N SER A 111 -19.95 12.32 72.08
CA SER A 111 -19.41 12.12 73.44
C SER A 111 -19.11 13.48 74.06
#